data_AF-A0AAV4F9T5-F1
#
_entry.id   AF-A0AAV4F9T5-F1
#
_cell.length_a   1.000
_cell.length_b   1.000
_cell.length_c   1.000
_cell.angle_alpha   90.00
_cell.angle_beta   90.00
_cell.angle_gamma   90.00
#
_symmetry.space_group_name_H-M   'P 1'
#
loop_
_entity.id
_entity.type
_entity.pdbx_description
1 polymer ?
#
loop_
_entity_poly.entity_id
_entity_poly.type
_entity_poly.pdbx_seq_one_letter_code
_entity_poly.pdbx_strand_id
1 'polypeptide(L)'
;NKGAVAVSFMLSGTSFCFINAHLASGEERLERRNANYRDILKSLNMGPKNLENYDITHKFHHVFFFGDLNYRVTEPVELVLNKLDKRDFTSLLEQDQLRRCQFEKKALFGFSKFTLPCLQLR
;
A
#
# COMPACT_ATOMS: atom_id res chain seq x y z
N ASN A 1 14.99 -0.16 11.06
CA ASN A 1 14.02 0.96 11.23
C ASN A 1 12.79 0.81 10.31
N LYS A 2 12.33 -0.41 9.98
CA LYS A 2 11.13 -0.65 9.14
C LYS A 2 9.99 -1.14 10.02
N GLY A 3 8.75 -0.80 9.67
CA GLY A 3 7.57 -1.13 10.46
C GLY A 3 6.39 -0.24 10.11
N ALA A 4 5.40 -0.17 11.02
CA ALA A 4 4.25 0.70 10.88
C ALA A 4 3.82 1.28 12.22
N VAL A 5 3.16 2.44 12.16
CA VAL A 5 2.44 3.06 13.27
C VAL A 5 1.00 3.23 12.82
N ALA A 6 0.07 2.95 13.72
CA ALA A 6 -1.36 3.07 13.43
C ALA A 6 -2.08 3.88 14.50
N VAL A 7 -3.10 4.62 14.07
CA VAL A 7 -4.05 5.32 14.94
C VAL A 7 -5.46 4.97 14.50
N SER A 8 -6.38 4.82 15.45
CA SER A 8 -7.79 4.64 15.16
C SER A 8 -8.65 5.47 16.08
N PHE A 9 -9.84 5.82 15.59
CA PHE A 9 -10.84 6.54 16.36
C PHE A 9 -12.24 6.23 15.82
N MET A 10 -13.25 6.65 16.59
CA MET A 10 -14.65 6.61 16.20
C MET A 10 -15.17 8.04 16.08
N LEU A 11 -15.86 8.32 14.98
CA LEU A 11 -16.52 9.58 14.71
C LEU A 11 -17.98 9.29 14.35
N SER A 12 -18.90 9.72 15.22
CA SER A 12 -20.35 9.57 15.01
C SER A 12 -20.80 8.15 14.63
N GLY A 13 -20.22 7.13 15.28
CA GLY A 13 -20.51 5.71 15.01
C GLY A 13 -19.73 5.10 13.84
N THR A 14 -19.02 5.91 13.06
CA THR A 14 -18.13 5.45 11.99
C THR A 14 -16.70 5.28 12.53
N SER A 15 -16.09 4.13 12.28
CA SER A 15 -14.75 3.80 12.78
C SER A 15 -13.69 3.94 11.70
N PHE A 16 -12.59 4.59 12.04
CA PHE A 16 -11.49 4.91 11.13
C PHE A 16 -10.18 4.33 11.65
N CYS A 17 -9.36 3.82 10.75
CA CYS A 17 -7.99 3.39 11.03
C CYS A 17 -7.02 3.93 9.99
N PHE A 18 -5.93 4.52 10.46
CA PHE A 18 -4.86 5.07 9.65
C PHE A 18 -3.58 4.34 9.98
N ILE A 19 -2.97 3.70 8.98
CA ILE A 19 -1.76 2.90 9.11
C ILE A 19 -0.68 3.55 8.24
N ASN A 20 0.32 4.14 8.88
CA ASN A 20 1.52 4.67 8.22
C ASN A 20 2.64 3.63 8.28
N ALA A 21 3.12 3.15 7.14
CA ALA A 21 4.10 2.09 7.03
C ALA A 21 5.36 2.53 6.28
N HIS A 22 6.51 2.02 6.73
CA HIS A 22 7.78 2.14 6.04
C HIS A 22 8.32 0.71 5.82
N LEU A 23 8.16 0.21 4.58
CA LEU A 23 8.47 -1.19 4.23
C LEU A 23 9.93 -1.35 3.75
N ALA A 24 10.37 -2.60 3.60
CA ALA A 24 11.72 -2.92 3.12
C ALA A 24 12.06 -2.24 1.77
N SER A 25 13.20 -1.53 1.76
CA SER A 25 13.79 -0.89 0.57
C SER A 25 14.61 -1.89 -0.26
N GLY A 26 14.93 -1.53 -1.50
CA GLY A 26 15.67 -2.37 -2.46
C GLY A 26 14.73 -2.98 -3.50
N GLU A 27 15.08 -2.88 -4.78
CA GLU A 27 14.20 -3.31 -5.88
C GLU A 27 13.89 -4.81 -5.80
N GLU A 28 14.89 -5.61 -5.45
CA GLU A 28 14.87 -7.07 -5.33
C GLU A 28 14.04 -7.59 -4.14
N ARG A 29 13.66 -6.71 -3.20
CA ARG A 29 13.04 -7.10 -1.93
C ARG A 29 11.50 -7.15 -1.96
N LEU A 30 10.92 -7.48 -3.11
CA LEU A 30 9.48 -7.50 -3.31
C LEU A 30 8.76 -8.41 -2.29
N GLU A 31 9.21 -9.66 -2.17
CA GLU A 31 8.59 -10.62 -1.25
C GLU A 31 8.77 -10.22 0.22
N ARG A 32 9.85 -9.51 0.55
CA ARG A 32 10.04 -8.95 1.90
C ARG A 32 9.05 -7.84 2.19
N ARG A 33 8.72 -6.96 1.22
CA ARG A 33 7.66 -5.95 1.38
C ARG A 33 6.30 -6.60 1.58
N ASN A 34 5.97 -7.62 0.78
CA ASN A 34 4.73 -8.38 0.93
C ASN A 34 4.65 -9.06 2.31
N ALA A 35 5.77 -9.60 2.80
CA ALA A 35 5.86 -10.13 4.16
C ALA A 35 5.65 -9.04 5.22
N ASN A 36 6.31 -7.88 5.10
CA ASN A 36 6.12 -6.77 6.02
C ASN A 36 4.65 -6.31 6.08
N TYR A 37 3.98 -6.20 4.93
CA TYR A 37 2.55 -5.91 4.88
C TYR A 37 1.73 -6.93 5.69
N ARG A 38 1.93 -8.22 5.44
CA ARG A 38 1.23 -9.30 6.17
C ARG A 38 1.52 -9.27 7.67
N ASP A 39 2.77 -9.02 8.07
CA ASP A 39 3.18 -8.95 9.47
C ASP A 39 2.55 -7.75 10.18
N ILE A 40 2.45 -6.59 9.51
CA ILE A 40 1.76 -5.39 10.03
C ILE A 40 0.28 -5.71 10.28
N LEU A 41 -0.42 -6.32 9.33
CA LEU A 41 -1.86 -6.63 9.51
C LEU A 41 -2.13 -7.61 10.65
N LYS A 42 -1.20 -8.55 10.89
CA LYS A 42 -1.30 -9.54 11.97
C LYS A 42 -0.92 -8.98 13.34
N SER A 43 0.04 -8.06 13.38
CA SER A 43 0.58 -7.53 14.65
C SER A 43 -0.22 -6.35 15.22
N LEU A 44 -0.93 -5.60 14.37
CA LEU A 44 -1.77 -4.50 14.83
C LEU A 44 -3.01 -5.00 15.59
N ASN A 45 -2.92 -5.01 16.91
CA ASN A 45 -4.03 -5.35 17.80
C ASN A 45 -4.85 -4.10 18.14
N MET A 46 -5.70 -3.67 17.21
CA MET A 46 -6.59 -2.51 17.35
C MET A 46 -8.00 -2.86 16.88
N GLY A 47 -8.98 -2.07 17.35
CA GLY A 47 -10.38 -2.19 16.93
C GLY A 47 -11.26 -2.99 17.91
N PRO A 48 -12.50 -3.32 17.51
CA PRO A 48 -13.47 -3.99 18.37
C PRO A 48 -13.05 -5.42 18.74
N LYS A 49 -13.20 -5.79 20.03
CA LYS A 49 -12.84 -7.13 20.53
C LYS A 49 -13.67 -8.27 19.92
N ASN A 50 -14.92 -8.00 19.57
CA ASN A 50 -15.79 -8.98 18.91
C ASN A 50 -15.34 -9.33 17.47
N LEU A 51 -14.34 -8.64 16.92
CA LEU A 51 -13.78 -8.87 15.60
C LEU A 51 -12.35 -9.41 15.65
N GLU A 52 -11.90 -9.98 16.78
CA GLU A 52 -10.51 -10.46 16.95
C GLU A 52 -10.07 -11.50 15.90
N ASN A 53 -11.00 -12.29 15.36
CA ASN A 53 -10.72 -13.29 14.32
C ASN A 53 -10.51 -12.71 12.91
N TYR A 54 -10.79 -11.41 12.72
CA TYR A 54 -10.58 -10.72 11.45
C TYR A 54 -9.26 -9.96 11.45
N ASP A 55 -8.68 -9.76 10.27
CA ASP A 55 -7.55 -8.83 10.14
C ASP A 55 -8.00 -7.36 10.28
N ILE A 56 -7.05 -6.45 10.49
CA ILE A 56 -7.34 -5.03 10.68
C ILE A 56 -8.09 -4.39 9.49
N THR A 57 -8.02 -4.99 8.29
CA THR A 57 -8.69 -4.45 7.10
C THR A 57 -10.21 -4.59 7.16
N HIS A 58 -10.72 -5.48 8.01
CA HIS A 58 -12.17 -5.71 8.22
C HIS A 58 -12.68 -5.24 9.59
N LYS A 59 -11.82 -4.72 10.47
CA LYS A 59 -12.20 -4.26 11.83
C LYS A 59 -12.77 -2.85 11.87
N PHE A 60 -12.62 -2.07 10.80
CA PHE A 60 -13.00 -0.66 10.73
C PHE A 60 -13.86 -0.39 9.50
N HIS A 61 -14.73 0.62 9.58
CA HIS A 61 -15.51 1.06 8.42
C HIS A 61 -14.61 1.62 7.31
N HIS A 62 -13.55 2.35 7.70
CA HIS A 62 -12.57 2.89 6.79
C HIS A 62 -11.14 2.60 7.27
N VAL A 63 -10.32 2.05 6.37
CA VAL A 63 -8.90 1.76 6.63
C VAL A 63 -8.05 2.45 5.57
N PHE A 64 -7.14 3.30 6.02
CA PHE A 64 -6.17 3.99 5.20
C PHE A 64 -4.80 3.36 5.44
N PHE A 65 -4.17 2.83 4.39
CA PHE A 65 -2.81 2.29 4.45
C PHE A 65 -1.91 3.11 3.53
N PHE A 66 -0.91 3.77 4.10
CA PHE A 66 -0.06 4.74 3.38
C PHE A 66 1.35 4.79 3.97
N GLY A 67 2.23 5.60 3.37
CA GLY A 67 3.62 5.79 3.80
C GLY A 67 4.62 5.45 2.70
N ASP A 68 5.88 5.22 3.09
CA ASP A 68 6.93 4.76 2.18
C ASP A 68 6.86 3.23 2.00
N LEU A 69 6.01 2.82 1.07
CA LEU A 69 5.79 1.41 0.78
C LEU A 69 6.95 0.77 0.00
N ASN A 70 7.86 1.56 -0.57
CA ASN A 70 9.07 1.12 -1.26
C ASN A 70 8.89 0.12 -2.42
N TYR A 71 7.68 -0.05 -2.96
CA TYR A 71 7.48 -0.77 -4.22
C TYR A 71 8.08 0.03 -5.38
N ARG A 72 8.72 -0.66 -6.32
CA ARG A 72 9.47 -0.06 -7.42
C ARG A 72 8.83 -0.41 -8.77
N VAL A 73 9.21 0.31 -9.81
CA VAL A 73 8.94 -0.05 -11.20
C VAL A 73 9.99 -1.11 -11.61
N THR A 74 9.57 -2.25 -12.14
CA THR A 74 10.49 -3.30 -12.61
C THR A 74 10.74 -3.13 -14.10
N GLU A 75 11.65 -2.23 -14.43
CA GLU A 75 12.02 -1.95 -15.82
C GLU A 75 13.42 -1.30 -15.85
N PRO A 76 14.25 -1.57 -16.88
CA PRO A 76 15.53 -0.90 -17.04
C PRO A 76 15.40 0.63 -17.03
N VAL A 77 16.35 1.31 -16.39
CA VAL A 77 16.34 2.77 -16.19
C VAL A 77 16.16 3.53 -17.51
N GLU A 78 16.83 3.10 -18.58
CA GLU A 78 16.75 3.74 -19.89
C GLU A 78 15.33 3.74 -20.47
N LEU A 79 14.58 2.64 -20.31
CA LEU A 79 13.20 2.52 -20.76
C LEU A 79 12.25 3.34 -19.88
N VAL A 80 12.51 3.38 -18.57
CA VAL A 80 11.76 4.24 -17.64
C VAL A 80 11.91 5.71 -18.04
N LEU A 81 13.14 6.17 -18.28
CA LEU A 81 13.41 7.55 -18.70
C LEU A 81 12.72 7.88 -20.03
N ASN A 82 12.79 6.99 -21.01
CA ASN A 82 12.11 7.16 -22.30
C ASN A 82 10.57 7.31 -22.14
N LYS A 83 9.96 6.48 -21.28
CA LYS A 83 8.52 6.56 -20.99
C LYS A 83 8.17 7.84 -20.24
N LEU A 84 9.02 8.30 -19.32
CA LEU A 84 8.85 9.57 -18.63
C LEU A 84 8.89 10.75 -19.59
N ASP A 85 9.85 10.78 -20.52
CA ASP A 85 9.97 11.82 -21.55
C ASP A 85 8.71 11.88 -22.44
N LYS A 86 8.16 10.71 -22.76
CA LYS A 86 6.90 10.57 -23.53
C LYS A 86 5.63 10.77 -22.69
N ARG A 87 5.77 10.97 -21.38
CA ARG A 87 4.65 11.03 -20.41
C ARG A 87 3.74 9.80 -20.46
N ASP A 88 4.29 8.64 -20.81
CA ASP A 88 3.58 7.36 -20.84
C ASP A 88 3.53 6.73 -19.45
N PHE A 89 2.76 7.36 -18.56
CA PHE A 89 2.56 6.89 -17.20
C PHE A 89 1.75 5.60 -17.14
N THR A 90 0.94 5.32 -18.16
CA THR A 90 0.14 4.09 -18.24
C THR A 90 1.05 2.87 -18.30
N SER A 91 2.01 2.87 -19.22
CA SER A 91 2.99 1.78 -19.35
C SER A 91 3.91 1.67 -18.14
N LEU A 92 4.26 2.78 -17.47
CA LEU A 92 5.05 2.75 -16.23
C LEU A 92 4.27 2.13 -15.07
N LEU A 93 2.98 2.46 -14.95
CA LEU A 93 2.11 1.90 -13.91
C LEU A 93 1.87 0.41 -14.09
N GLU A 94 1.93 -0.13 -15.30
CA GLU A 94 1.87 -1.59 -15.53
C GLU A 94 3.09 -2.32 -14.95
N GLN A 95 4.24 -1.66 -14.91
CA GLN A 95 5.48 -2.20 -14.35
C GLN A 95 5.64 -1.96 -12.85
N ASP A 96 4.76 -1.16 -12.23
CA ASP A 96 4.71 -0.94 -10.77
C ASP A 96 4.49 -2.27 -10.02
N GLN A 97 5.43 -2.62 -9.15
CA GLN A 97 5.36 -3.83 -8.34
C GLN A 97 4.13 -3.86 -7.42
N LEU A 98 3.70 -2.71 -6.88
CA LEU A 98 2.54 -2.68 -5.99
C LEU A 98 1.27 -3.01 -6.76
N ARG A 99 1.07 -2.42 -7.95
CA ARG A 99 -0.08 -2.70 -8.82
C ARG A 99 -0.17 -4.17 -9.17
N ARG A 100 0.94 -4.80 -9.55
CA ARG A 100 0.99 -6.25 -9.80
C ARG A 100 0.66 -7.06 -8.55
N CYS A 101 1.23 -6.72 -7.40
CA CYS A 101 0.93 -7.41 -6.15
C CYS A 101 -0.53 -7.30 -5.72
N GLN A 102 -1.19 -6.15 -5.97
CA GLN A 102 -2.62 -6.00 -5.72
C GLN A 102 -3.46 -6.88 -6.66
N PHE A 103 -3.12 -6.91 -7.95
CA PHE A 103 -3.79 -7.75 -8.94
C PHE A 103 -3.67 -9.25 -8.60
N GLU A 104 -2.47 -9.67 -8.20
CA GLU A 104 -2.17 -11.05 -7.77
C GLU A 104 -2.65 -11.37 -6.35
N LYS A 105 -3.31 -10.42 -5.67
CA LYS A 105 -3.80 -10.55 -4.29
C LYS A 105 -2.71 -10.84 -3.25
N LYS A 106 -1.46 -10.45 -3.52
CA LYS A 106 -0.30 -10.64 -2.62
C LYS A 106 -0.19 -9.56 -1.55
N ALA A 107 -0.63 -8.33 -1.86
CA ALA A 107 -0.63 -7.20 -0.93
C ALA A 107 -1.73 -6.20 -1.30
N LEU A 108 -2.31 -5.52 -0.31
CA LEU A 108 -3.32 -4.45 -0.48
C LEU A 108 -4.48 -4.81 -1.43
N PHE A 109 -4.90 -6.08 -1.45
CA PHE A 109 -6.07 -6.53 -2.20
C PHE A 109 -7.33 -5.86 -1.67
N GLY A 110 -8.21 -5.39 -2.56
CA GLY A 110 -9.45 -4.69 -2.19
C GLY A 110 -9.28 -3.22 -1.79
N PHE A 111 -8.05 -2.73 -1.59
CA PHE A 111 -7.80 -1.31 -1.34
C PHE A 111 -7.95 -0.51 -2.62
N SER A 112 -8.76 0.56 -2.56
CA SER A 112 -8.81 1.56 -3.61
C SER A 112 -7.57 2.46 -3.52
N LYS A 113 -6.88 2.64 -4.65
CA LYS A 113 -5.81 3.63 -4.76
C LYS A 113 -6.43 5.00 -4.99
N PHE A 114 -6.11 5.96 -4.13
CA PHE A 114 -6.43 7.36 -4.39
C PHE A 114 -5.29 7.98 -5.21
N THR A 115 -5.53 8.21 -6.50
CA THR A 115 -4.62 9.00 -7.32
C THR A 115 -4.96 10.47 -7.08
N LEU A 116 -4.04 11.23 -6.48
CA LEU A 116 -4.20 12.68 -6.37
C LEU A 116 -4.39 13.27 -7.78
N PRO A 117 -5.45 14.05 -8.03
CA PRO A 117 -5.69 14.66 -9.34
C PRO A 117 -4.51 15.51 -9.86
N CYS A 118 -3.66 16.02 -8.96
CA CYS A 118 -2.49 16.83 -9.34
C CYS A 118 -1.35 16.04 -10.01
N LEU A 119 -1.39 14.70 -9.96
CA LEU A 119 -0.45 13.83 -10.67
C LEU A 119 -0.95 13.42 -12.06
N GLN A 120 -2.11 13.91 -12.51
CA GLN A 120 -2.35 14.06 -13.94
C GLN A 120 -1.47 15.21 -14.43
N LEU A 121 -0.19 14.89 -14.67
CA LEU A 121 0.79 15.79 -15.26
C LEU A 121 0.27 16.28 -16.62
N ARG A 122 -0.42 17.43 -16.60
CA ARG A 122 -0.70 18.24 -17.78
C ARG A 122 0.59 18.74 -18.40
#